data_AF-A0A090MX35-F1
#
_entry.id   AF-A0A090MX35-F1
#
_cell.length_a   1.000
_cell.length_b   1.000
_cell.length_c   1.000
_cell.angle_alpha   90.00
_cell.angle_beta   90.00
_cell.angle_gamma   90.00
#
_symmetry.space_group_name_H-M   'P 1'
#
loop_
_entity.id
_entity.type
_entity.pdbx_description
1 polymer ?
#
loop_
_entity_poly.entity_id
_entity_poly.type
_entity_poly.pdbx_seq_one_letter_code
_entity_poly.pdbx_strand_id
1 'polypeptide(L)'
;MNFKFNKTFPFLVPFGVLQTSKVFFSITLFIIFICIDKYINGIEIINTLLCFFGIFSLLSLTAHIFGLQHNLSDKTDVFCYIPLALLDFFIGVLAAFIYSIGFILFFISLPELYEYSTKLFFKYFFGGINCLLLMITYGFYSFKLYLKSPNQKTIGIKSIIVEA
;
A
#
# COMPACT_ATOMS: atom_id res chain seq x y z
N MET A 1 13.18 3.35 -27.72
CA MET A 1 12.84 3.74 -26.34
C MET A 1 13.70 2.90 -25.40
N ASN A 2 14.77 3.47 -24.82
CA ASN A 2 15.63 2.76 -23.89
C ASN A 2 14.96 2.76 -22.51
N PHE A 3 14.41 1.62 -22.08
CA PHE A 3 13.85 1.48 -20.74
C PHE A 3 14.96 1.63 -19.69
N LYS A 4 14.97 2.76 -18.97
CA LYS A 4 15.83 2.91 -17.78
C LYS A 4 15.18 2.17 -16.61
N PHE A 5 15.82 1.08 -16.20
CA PHE A 5 15.40 0.26 -15.06
C PHE A 5 15.98 0.83 -13.76
N ASN A 6 15.12 1.31 -12.85
CA ASN A 6 15.54 1.89 -11.58
C ASN A 6 15.59 0.80 -10.49
N LYS A 7 16.73 0.11 -10.41
CA LYS A 7 16.98 -0.95 -9.41
C LYS A 7 17.09 -0.45 -7.98
N THR A 8 17.43 0.81 -7.80
CA THR A 8 17.69 1.39 -6.48
C THR A 8 16.41 1.87 -5.81
N PHE A 9 15.33 2.10 -6.58
CA PHE A 9 14.06 2.60 -6.07
C PHE A 9 13.53 1.87 -4.82
N PRO A 10 13.49 0.53 -4.72
CA PRO A 10 12.98 -0.15 -3.53
C PRO A 10 13.68 0.23 -2.21
N PHE A 11 14.93 0.71 -2.29
CA PHE A 11 15.75 1.10 -1.16
C PHE A 11 15.79 2.62 -0.92
N LEU A 12 15.17 3.42 -1.79
CA LEU A 12 15.15 4.87 -1.66
C LEU A 12 14.20 5.31 -0.54
N VAL A 13 14.73 6.08 0.40
CA VAL A 13 13.98 6.60 1.54
C VAL A 13 13.34 7.96 1.17
N PRO A 14 12.08 8.24 1.56
CA PRO A 14 11.17 7.35 2.27
C PRO A 14 10.27 6.51 1.35
N PHE A 15 10.06 6.93 0.09
CA PHE A 15 8.97 6.41 -0.75
C PHE A 15 9.19 4.99 -1.25
N GLY A 16 10.42 4.65 -1.64
CA GLY A 16 10.79 3.31 -2.08
C GLY A 16 10.65 2.26 -0.99
N VAL A 17 11.18 2.57 0.19
CA VAL A 17 11.05 1.70 1.37
C VAL A 17 9.58 1.53 1.76
N LEU A 18 8.81 2.62 1.84
CA LEU A 18 7.37 2.55 2.17
C LEU A 18 6.58 1.76 1.12
N GLN A 19 6.86 1.94 -0.17
CA GLN A 19 6.21 1.18 -1.24
C GLN A 19 6.52 -0.31 -1.13
N THR A 20 7.78 -0.65 -0.87
CA THR A 20 8.21 -2.03 -0.68
C THR A 20 7.58 -2.65 0.56
N SER A 21 7.49 -1.91 1.66
CA SER A 21 6.79 -2.35 2.89
C SER A 21 5.31 -2.62 2.63
N LYS A 22 4.61 -1.75 1.87
CA LYS A 22 3.21 -1.98 1.49
C LYS A 22 3.03 -3.31 0.77
N VAL A 23 3.90 -3.60 -0.21
CA VAL A 23 3.87 -4.87 -0.95
C VAL A 23 4.16 -6.06 -0.03
N PHE A 24 5.21 -5.96 0.79
CA PHE A 24 5.61 -7.04 1.71
C PHE A 24 4.50 -7.39 2.71
N PHE A 25 3.90 -6.39 3.37
CA PHE A 25 2.81 -6.63 4.31
C PHE A 25 1.53 -7.09 3.62
N SER A 26 1.26 -6.64 2.38
CA SER A 26 0.11 -7.12 1.61
C SER A 26 0.26 -8.61 1.25
N ILE A 27 1.45 -9.05 0.85
CA ILE A 27 1.75 -10.48 0.59
C ILE A 27 1.61 -11.29 1.87
N THR A 28 2.14 -10.78 2.99
CA THR A 28 2.05 -11.46 4.29
C THR A 28 0.59 -11.61 4.72
N LEU A 29 -0.21 -10.57 4.56
CA LEU A 29 -1.64 -10.60 4.84
C LEU A 29 -2.39 -11.60 3.94
N PHE A 30 -2.03 -11.67 2.65
CA PHE A 30 -2.60 -12.63 1.72
C PHE A 30 -2.30 -14.09 2.12
N ILE A 31 -1.06 -14.37 2.54
CA ILE A 31 -0.68 -15.70 3.06
C ILE A 31 -1.52 -16.04 4.30
N ILE A 32 -1.69 -15.08 5.23
CA ILE A 32 -2.53 -15.27 6.42
C ILE A 32 -3.96 -15.62 6.01
N PHE A 33 -4.53 -14.93 5.01
CA PHE A 33 -5.88 -15.19 4.53
C PHE A 33 -6.05 -16.56 3.89
N ILE A 34 -5.12 -17.01 3.06
CA ILE A 34 -5.14 -18.37 2.49
C ILE A 34 -5.10 -19.42 3.61
N CYS A 35 -4.34 -19.13 4.67
CA CYS A 35 -4.26 -20.02 5.81
C CYS A 35 -5.50 -19.97 6.72
N ILE A 36 -6.46 -19.05 6.55
CA ILE A 36 -7.67 -19.00 7.39
C ILE A 36 -8.73 -19.93 6.80
N ASP A 37 -9.00 -21.02 7.52
CA ASP A 37 -9.92 -22.08 7.08
C ASP A 37 -11.40 -21.74 7.33
N LYS A 38 -11.69 -20.66 8.08
CA LYS A 38 -13.04 -20.21 8.42
C LYS A 38 -13.07 -18.69 8.61
N TYR A 39 -13.88 -18.02 7.80
CA TYR A 39 -14.13 -16.59 7.92
C TYR A 39 -15.29 -16.32 8.88
N ILE A 40 -15.15 -15.31 9.72
CA ILE A 40 -16.26 -14.73 10.49
C ILE A 40 -16.95 -13.68 9.60
N ASN A 41 -18.28 -13.57 9.73
CA ASN A 41 -19.14 -12.75 8.86
C ASN A 41 -18.61 -11.32 8.65
N GLY A 42 -18.57 -10.87 7.39
CA GLY A 42 -18.11 -9.53 6.99
C GLY A 42 -16.63 -9.45 6.58
N ILE A 43 -15.80 -10.45 6.91
CA ILE A 43 -14.39 -10.47 6.52
C ILE A 43 -14.19 -10.71 5.03
N GLU A 44 -15.12 -11.42 4.36
CA GLU A 44 -14.98 -11.76 2.93
C GLU A 44 -14.98 -10.53 2.00
N ILE A 45 -15.92 -9.59 2.21
CA ILE A 45 -16.01 -8.35 1.41
C ILE A 45 -14.74 -7.51 1.61
N ILE A 46 -14.28 -7.41 2.86
CA ILE A 46 -13.08 -6.67 3.20
C ILE A 46 -11.84 -7.37 2.64
N ASN A 47 -11.78 -8.70 2.64
CA ASN A 47 -10.69 -9.46 2.02
C ASN A 47 -10.52 -9.12 0.54
N THR A 48 -11.61 -9.00 -0.22
CA THR A 48 -11.53 -8.57 -1.63
C THR A 48 -10.92 -7.18 -1.78
N LEU A 49 -11.33 -6.21 -0.93
CA LEU A 49 -10.78 -4.86 -0.95
C LEU A 49 -9.29 -4.82 -0.51
N LEU A 50 -8.92 -5.59 0.51
CA LEU A 50 -7.53 -5.71 0.98
C LEU A 50 -6.64 -6.31 -0.12
N CYS A 51 -7.12 -7.36 -0.80
CA CYS A 51 -6.45 -7.93 -1.98
C CYS A 51 -6.27 -6.90 -3.10
N PHE A 52 -7.30 -6.12 -3.41
CA PHE A 52 -7.25 -5.07 -4.43
C PHE A 52 -6.14 -4.04 -4.13
N PHE A 53 -6.05 -3.54 -2.90
CA PHE A 53 -5.00 -2.59 -2.53
C PHE A 53 -3.60 -3.22 -2.57
N GLY A 54 -3.47 -4.49 -2.19
CA GLY A 54 -2.23 -5.24 -2.33
C GLY A 54 -1.76 -5.33 -3.79
N ILE A 55 -2.65 -5.70 -4.71
CA ILE A 55 -2.37 -5.73 -6.15
C ILE A 55 -1.98 -4.33 -6.65
N PHE A 56 -2.72 -3.30 -6.24
CA PHE A 56 -2.40 -1.92 -6.62
C PHE A 56 -1.00 -1.51 -6.14
N SER A 57 -0.60 -1.87 -4.91
CA SER A 57 0.73 -1.56 -4.40
C SER A 57 1.85 -2.20 -5.22
N LEU A 58 1.61 -3.42 -5.72
CA LEU A 58 2.55 -4.15 -6.58
C LEU A 58 2.63 -3.51 -7.98
N LEU A 59 1.50 -3.11 -8.55
CA LEU A 59 1.46 -2.35 -9.80
C LEU A 59 2.17 -0.99 -9.67
N SER A 60 1.95 -0.27 -8.57
CA SER A 60 2.61 1.00 -8.29
C SER A 60 4.13 0.82 -8.07
N LEU A 61 4.56 -0.22 -7.35
CA LEU A 61 6.00 -0.54 -7.19
C LEU A 61 6.67 -0.90 -8.52
N THR A 62 6.03 -1.75 -9.33
CA THR A 62 6.55 -2.13 -10.65
C THR A 62 6.63 -0.91 -11.56
N ALA A 63 5.61 -0.04 -11.56
CA ALA A 63 5.63 1.20 -12.32
C ALA A 63 6.83 2.11 -11.97
N HIS A 64 7.19 2.19 -10.68
CA HIS A 64 8.37 2.92 -10.23
C HIS A 64 9.68 2.24 -10.63
N ILE A 65 9.80 0.91 -10.49
CA ILE A 65 11.01 0.15 -10.87
C ILE A 65 11.28 0.27 -12.38
N PHE A 66 10.24 0.18 -13.21
CA PHE A 66 10.35 0.34 -14.66
C PHE A 66 10.51 1.81 -15.08
N GLY A 67 10.58 2.73 -14.12
CA GLY A 67 10.68 4.15 -14.39
C GLY A 67 9.59 4.64 -15.34
N LEU A 68 8.39 4.03 -15.31
CA LEU A 68 7.32 4.36 -16.26
C LEU A 68 6.97 5.85 -16.21
N GLN A 69 7.12 6.47 -15.03
CA GLN A 69 6.96 7.91 -14.84
C GLN A 69 8.01 8.75 -15.60
N HIS A 70 9.25 8.27 -15.73
CA HIS A 70 10.33 8.94 -16.48
C HIS A 70 10.31 8.55 -17.97
N ASN A 71 9.97 7.30 -18.29
CA ASN A 71 9.98 6.78 -19.65
C ASN A 71 8.76 7.24 -20.47
N LEU A 72 7.63 7.60 -19.83
CA LEU A 72 6.47 8.21 -20.49
C LEU A 72 6.62 9.73 -20.73
N SER A 73 7.74 10.33 -20.31
CA SER A 73 7.94 11.78 -20.32
C SER A 73 9.34 12.13 -20.84
N ASP A 74 9.54 12.05 -22.16
CA ASP A 74 10.77 12.54 -22.83
C ASP A 74 10.94 14.07 -22.75
N LYS A 75 9.99 14.79 -22.13
CA LYS A 75 10.06 16.23 -21.85
C LYS A 75 9.79 16.45 -20.37
N THR A 76 10.61 17.28 -19.73
CA THR A 76 10.46 17.75 -18.33
C THR A 76 9.11 18.44 -18.03
N ASP A 77 8.33 18.76 -19.07
CA ASP A 77 7.08 19.52 -18.99
C ASP A 77 5.78 18.71 -19.13
N VAL A 78 5.78 17.38 -19.25
CA VAL A 78 4.52 16.65 -19.47
C VAL A 78 3.78 16.33 -18.16
N PHE A 79 2.50 16.69 -18.14
CA PHE A 79 1.52 16.58 -17.05
C PHE A 79 1.14 15.14 -16.63
N CYS A 80 1.69 14.08 -17.25
CA CYS A 80 1.41 12.67 -16.90
C CYS A 80 1.97 12.23 -15.53
N TYR A 81 2.77 13.08 -14.89
CA TYR A 81 3.43 12.81 -13.62
C TYR A 81 2.50 13.04 -12.40
N ILE A 82 1.59 14.02 -12.51
CA ILE A 82 0.66 14.41 -11.44
C ILE A 82 -0.44 13.37 -11.21
N PRO A 83 -1.03 12.71 -12.24
CA PRO A 83 -2.10 11.74 -12.06
C PRO A 83 -1.70 10.51 -11.26
N LEU A 84 -0.49 9.97 -11.43
CA LEU A 84 -0.10 8.73 -10.75
C LEU A 84 0.17 8.96 -9.25
N ALA A 85 0.89 10.03 -8.89
CA ALA A 85 1.11 10.37 -7.48
C ALA A 85 -0.19 10.80 -6.77
N LEU A 86 -1.11 11.46 -7.49
CA LEU A 86 -2.43 11.82 -6.99
C LEU A 86 -3.32 10.58 -6.82
N LEU A 87 -3.25 9.63 -7.76
CA LEU A 87 -3.91 8.33 -7.65
C LEU A 87 -3.35 7.51 -6.48
N ASP A 88 -2.02 7.45 -6.31
CA ASP A 88 -1.36 6.81 -5.17
C ASP A 88 -1.78 7.46 -3.84
N PHE A 89 -1.97 8.78 -3.81
CA PHE A 89 -2.49 9.48 -2.64
C PHE A 89 -3.94 9.09 -2.32
N PHE A 90 -4.85 9.18 -3.30
CA PHE A 90 -6.26 8.84 -3.07
C PHE A 90 -6.45 7.37 -2.69
N ILE A 91 -5.76 6.47 -3.41
CA ILE A 91 -5.76 5.05 -3.06
C ILE A 91 -5.10 4.83 -1.71
N GLY A 92 -4.05 5.58 -1.38
CA GLY A 92 -3.39 5.45 -0.09
C GLY A 92 -4.27 5.86 1.10
N VAL A 93 -5.02 6.95 0.98
CA VAL A 93 -6.00 7.37 1.99
C VAL A 93 -7.14 6.36 2.12
N LEU A 94 -7.70 5.93 0.99
CA LEU A 94 -8.78 4.94 0.99
C LEU A 94 -8.32 3.59 1.56
N ALA A 95 -7.14 3.12 1.15
CA ALA A 95 -6.55 1.89 1.66
C ALA A 95 -6.33 1.99 3.17
N ALA A 96 -5.76 3.09 3.67
CA ALA A 96 -5.56 3.27 5.11
C ALA A 96 -6.88 3.15 5.88
N PHE A 97 -7.96 3.77 5.39
CA PHE A 97 -9.29 3.65 5.99
C PHE A 97 -9.82 2.21 5.98
N ILE A 98 -9.72 1.49 4.85
CA ILE A 98 -10.18 0.10 4.76
C ILE A 98 -9.34 -0.84 5.64
N TYR A 99 -8.02 -0.62 5.72
CA TYR A 99 -7.16 -1.38 6.64
C TYR A 99 -7.50 -1.11 8.11
N SER A 100 -7.95 0.10 8.47
CA SER A 100 -8.49 0.39 9.81
C SER A 100 -9.74 -0.44 10.11
N ILE A 101 -10.67 -0.54 9.15
CA ILE A 101 -11.87 -1.38 9.30
C ILE A 101 -11.47 -2.85 9.44
N GLY A 102 -10.54 -3.33 8.60
CA GLY A 102 -10.01 -4.69 8.68
C GLY A 102 -9.40 -4.99 10.06
N PHE A 103 -8.57 -4.08 10.59
CA PHE A 103 -8.01 -4.20 11.94
C PHE A 103 -9.09 -4.34 13.01
N ILE A 104 -10.13 -3.50 12.97
CA ILE A 104 -11.24 -3.55 13.93
C ILE A 104 -11.96 -4.91 13.85
N LEU A 105 -12.26 -5.40 12.65
CA LEU A 105 -12.94 -6.69 12.49
C LEU A 105 -12.11 -7.87 13.01
N PHE A 106 -10.80 -7.89 12.69
CA PHE A 106 -9.91 -8.90 13.24
C PHE A 106 -9.90 -8.86 14.77
N PHE A 107 -9.86 -7.66 15.35
CA PHE A 107 -9.78 -7.48 16.80
C PHE A 107 -11.08 -7.87 17.52
N ILE A 108 -12.25 -7.45 17.00
CA ILE A 108 -13.56 -7.83 17.55
C ILE A 108 -13.79 -9.34 17.48
N SER A 109 -13.19 -10.01 16.48
CA SER A 109 -13.28 -11.47 16.33
C SER A 109 -12.42 -12.26 17.32
N LEU A 110 -11.43 -11.63 17.98
CA LEU A 110 -10.47 -12.35 18.83
C LEU A 110 -11.09 -13.09 20.04
N PRO A 111 -12.05 -12.52 20.80
CA PRO A 111 -12.63 -13.19 21.97
C PRO A 111 -13.33 -14.51 21.60
N GLU A 112 -14.16 -14.51 20.55
CA GLU A 112 -14.86 -15.69 20.07
C GLU A 112 -13.87 -16.77 19.57
N LEU A 113 -12.81 -16.34 18.91
CA LEU A 113 -11.77 -17.25 18.40
C LEU A 113 -10.89 -17.84 19.49
N TYR A 114 -10.66 -17.12 20.58
CA TYR A 114 -9.91 -17.62 21.73
C TYR A 114 -10.61 -18.84 22.36
N GLU A 115 -11.94 -18.77 22.48
CA GLU A 115 -12.75 -19.88 23.00
C GLU A 115 -12.83 -21.06 22.02
N TYR A 116 -12.82 -20.78 20.71
CA TYR A 116 -12.97 -21.81 19.68
C TYR A 116 -11.66 -22.54 19.32
N SER A 117 -10.57 -21.81 19.08
CA SER A 117 -9.31 -22.39 18.64
C SER A 117 -8.13 -21.43 18.77
N THR A 118 -7.14 -21.82 19.58
CA THR A 118 -5.89 -21.06 19.74
C THR A 118 -5.14 -20.85 18.42
N LYS A 119 -5.19 -21.81 17.49
CA LYS A 119 -4.57 -21.69 16.16
C LYS A 119 -5.26 -20.60 15.34
N LEU A 120 -6.59 -20.53 15.38
CA LEU A 120 -7.37 -19.55 14.64
C LEU A 120 -7.21 -18.16 15.25
N PHE A 121 -7.15 -18.08 16.59
CA PHE A 121 -6.81 -16.86 17.32
C PHE A 121 -5.49 -16.24 16.84
N PHE A 122 -4.40 -17.01 16.77
CA PHE A 122 -3.11 -16.47 16.31
C PHE A 122 -3.16 -16.00 14.86
N LYS A 123 -3.84 -16.72 13.96
CA LYS A 123 -4.01 -16.30 12.56
C LYS A 123 -4.71 -14.93 12.46
N TYR A 124 -5.79 -14.73 13.21
CA TYR A 124 -6.52 -13.46 13.23
C TYR A 124 -5.74 -12.34 13.93
N PHE A 125 -5.00 -12.67 14.99
CA PHE A 125 -4.13 -11.71 15.67
C PHE A 125 -3.03 -11.18 14.75
N PHE A 126 -2.33 -12.06 14.02
CA PHE A 126 -1.34 -11.66 13.02
C PHE A 126 -1.97 -10.93 11.83
N GLY A 127 -3.19 -11.30 11.42
CA GLY A 127 -3.96 -10.58 10.41
C GLY A 127 -4.28 -9.14 10.82
N GLY A 128 -4.71 -8.95 12.07
CA GLY A 128 -4.94 -7.64 12.67
C GLY A 128 -3.67 -6.80 12.71
N ILE A 129 -2.56 -7.36 13.20
CA ILE A 129 -1.25 -6.66 13.21
C ILE A 129 -0.84 -6.25 11.79
N ASN A 130 -0.99 -7.13 10.80
CA ASN A 130 -0.67 -6.78 9.40
C ASN A 130 -1.56 -5.65 8.87
N CYS A 131 -2.86 -5.66 9.18
CA CYS A 131 -3.76 -4.56 8.81
C CYS A 131 -3.32 -3.24 9.45
N LEU A 132 -2.89 -3.26 10.71
CA LEU A 132 -2.37 -2.07 11.39
C LEU A 132 -1.09 -1.53 10.73
N LEU A 133 -0.14 -2.42 10.40
CA LEU A 133 1.09 -2.05 9.70
C LEU A 133 0.81 -1.48 8.30
N LEU A 134 -0.15 -2.06 7.58
CA LEU A 134 -0.60 -1.54 6.28
C LEU A 134 -1.28 -0.18 6.43
N MET A 135 -2.16 0.01 7.41
CA MET A 135 -2.76 1.30 7.72
C MET A 135 -1.69 2.38 7.97
N ILE A 136 -0.68 2.08 8.80
CA ILE A 136 0.41 3.01 9.11
C ILE A 136 1.23 3.33 7.86
N THR A 137 1.63 2.32 7.08
CA THR A 137 2.48 2.52 5.90
C THR A 137 1.77 3.27 4.79
N TYR A 138 0.50 2.95 4.50
CA TYR A 138 -0.32 3.69 3.54
C TYR A 138 -0.63 5.12 4.01
N GLY A 139 -0.98 5.31 5.28
CA GLY A 139 -1.25 6.61 5.85
C GLY A 139 -0.01 7.51 5.85
N PHE A 140 1.13 6.98 6.29
CA PHE A 140 2.39 7.72 6.32
C PHE A 140 2.92 8.05 4.91
N TYR A 141 2.78 7.12 3.96
CA TYR A 141 3.10 7.38 2.56
C TYR A 141 2.26 8.54 1.99
N SER A 142 0.95 8.51 2.22
CA SER A 142 0.02 9.56 1.77
C SER A 142 0.32 10.91 2.44
N PHE A 143 0.62 10.89 3.74
CA PHE A 143 1.05 12.08 4.47
C PHE A 143 2.35 12.68 3.93
N LYS A 144 3.34 11.84 3.59
CA LYS A 144 4.59 12.30 2.98
C LYS A 144 4.38 12.86 1.58
N LEU A 145 3.47 12.29 0.78
CA LEU A 145 3.07 12.86 -0.50
C LEU A 145 2.41 14.24 -0.32
N TYR A 146 1.49 14.36 0.65
CA TYR A 146 0.85 15.64 0.97
C TYR A 146 1.86 16.72 1.39
N LEU A 147 2.78 16.39 2.30
CA LEU A 147 3.82 17.33 2.76
C LEU A 147 4.78 17.77 1.65
N LYS A 148 5.06 16.92 0.66
CA LYS A 148 5.88 17.27 -0.51
C LYS A 148 5.09 18.04 -1.60
N SER A 149 3.82 18.32 -1.35
CA SER A 149 2.97 19.18 -2.18
C SER A 149 2.83 20.63 -1.65
N PRO A 150 3.83 21.29 -1.01
CA PRO A 150 3.58 22.61 -0.45
C PRO A 150 3.51 23.64 -1.58
N ASN A 151 2.47 24.48 -1.52
CA ASN A 151 2.18 25.66 -2.36
C ASN A 151 1.42 25.49 -3.68
N GLN A 152 0.53 24.51 -3.85
CA GLN A 152 -0.36 24.44 -5.04
C GLN A 152 0.40 24.40 -6.40
N LYS A 153 1.72 24.20 -6.37
CA LYS A 153 2.57 24.07 -7.55
C LYS A 153 2.89 22.60 -7.69
N THR A 154 2.25 21.98 -8.68
CA THR A 154 2.48 20.63 -9.21
C THR A 154 3.94 20.22 -9.45
N ILE A 155 4.87 21.16 -9.30
CA ILE A 155 6.32 21.04 -9.43
C ILE A 155 6.94 20.22 -8.28
N GLY A 156 6.42 20.31 -7.05
CA GLY A 156 6.96 19.56 -5.89
C GLY A 156 6.74 18.05 -5.98
N ILE A 157 5.67 17.63 -6.65
CA ILE A 157 5.41 16.22 -6.94
C ILE A 157 6.45 15.71 -7.96
N LYS A 158 6.78 16.51 -8.99
CA LYS A 158 7.78 16.18 -10.03
C LYS A 158 9.18 15.85 -9.49
N SER A 159 9.60 16.39 -8.35
CA SER A 159 10.93 16.10 -7.80
C SER A 159 11.00 14.79 -6.99
N ILE A 160 9.86 14.19 -6.61
CA ILE A 160 9.82 12.98 -5.76
C ILE A 160 10.39 11.74 -6.47
N ILE A 161 10.26 11.67 -7.79
CA ILE A 161 10.75 10.58 -8.64
C ILE A 161 11.84 11.05 -9.63
N VAL A 162 12.04 12.36 -9.86
CA VAL A 162 13.09 12.85 -10.79
C VAL A 162 14.47 12.96 -10.12
N GLU A 163 14.55 13.17 -8.80
CA GLU A 163 15.82 13.19 -8.05
C GLU A 163 16.11 11.86 -7.31
N ALA A 164 15.52 10.76 -7.81
CA ALA A 164 15.73 9.39 -7.33
C ALA A 164 16.78 8.65 -8.16
#